data_AF-A0A669PDU1-F1
#
_entry.id   AF-A0A669PDU1-F1
#
_cell.length_a   1.000
_cell.length_b   1.000
_cell.length_c   1.000
_cell.angle_alpha   90.00
_cell.angle_beta   90.00
_cell.angle_gamma   90.00
#
_symmetry.space_group_name_H-M   'P 1'
#
loop_
_entity.id
_entity.type
_entity.pdbx_description
1 polymer ?
#
loop_
_entity_poly.entity_id
_entity_poly.type
_entity_poly.pdbx_seq_one_letter_code
_entity_poly.pdbx_strand_id
1 'polypeptide(L)'
;MAKASGAFCVLLLLTVLCCQSLAQRAPAVPDKCCFNFHTRRIKMDNIVACYATSPQCPHRAVIFKVKNGKEICTPADRMWVKRYQQRFQVSSYSIPS
;
A
#
# COMPACT_ATOMS: atom_id res chain seq x y z
N MET A 1 51.76 -19.89 -10.65
CA MET A 1 50.75 -19.95 -9.57
C MET A 1 49.77 -18.79 -9.76
N ALA A 2 48.83 -18.91 -10.69
CA ALA A 2 47.87 -17.85 -11.01
C ALA A 2 46.49 -18.47 -11.25
N LYS A 3 45.97 -19.16 -10.23
CA LYS A 3 44.63 -19.73 -10.26
C LYS A 3 43.93 -19.65 -8.89
N ALA A 4 44.43 -18.75 -8.03
CA ALA A 4 43.78 -18.41 -6.76
C ALA A 4 43.17 -17.00 -6.82
N SER A 5 43.78 -16.08 -7.59
CA SER A 5 43.32 -14.69 -7.69
C SER A 5 41.96 -14.55 -8.39
N GLY A 6 41.73 -15.28 -9.48
CA GLY A 6 40.48 -15.16 -10.25
C GLY A 6 39.27 -15.75 -9.52
N ALA A 7 39.44 -16.89 -8.85
CA ALA A 7 38.35 -17.55 -8.11
C ALA A 7 37.89 -16.72 -6.91
N PHE A 8 38.83 -16.08 -6.19
CA PHE A 8 38.51 -15.20 -5.07
C PHE A 8 37.77 -13.94 -5.53
N CYS A 9 38.19 -13.33 -6.65
CA CYS A 9 37.50 -12.18 -7.24
C CYS A 9 36.08 -12.54 -7.72
N VAL A 10 35.89 -13.72 -8.33
CA VAL A 10 34.57 -14.18 -8.78
C VAL A 10 33.64 -14.42 -7.59
N LEU A 11 34.13 -15.01 -6.49
CA LEU A 11 33.35 -15.24 -5.29
C LEU A 11 32.95 -13.92 -4.60
N LEU A 12 33.84 -12.94 -4.57
CA LEU A 12 33.55 -11.60 -4.07
C LEU A 12 32.49 -10.88 -4.92
N LEU A 13 32.57 -10.98 -6.25
CA LEU A 13 31.58 -10.37 -7.14
C LEU A 13 30.19 -11.01 -6.98
N LEU A 14 30.12 -12.34 -6.84
CA LEU A 14 28.88 -13.07 -6.62
C LEU A 14 28.21 -12.72 -5.29
N THR A 15 28.98 -12.58 -4.21
CA THR A 15 28.46 -12.20 -2.89
C THR A 15 27.93 -10.76 -2.89
N VAL A 16 28.63 -9.83 -3.53
CA VAL A 16 28.16 -8.44 -3.69
C VAL A 16 26.85 -8.39 -4.51
N LEU A 17 26.78 -9.10 -5.64
CA LEU A 17 25.55 -9.16 -6.46
C LEU A 17 24.37 -9.75 -5.69
N CYS A 18 24.61 -10.80 -4.90
CA CYS A 18 23.57 -11.46 -4.09
C CYS A 18 23.05 -10.55 -2.96
N CYS A 19 23.93 -9.78 -2.32
CA CYS A 19 23.53 -8.80 -1.31
C CYS A 19 22.70 -7.65 -1.91
N GLN A 20 23.03 -7.22 -3.13
CA GLN A 20 22.32 -6.14 -3.83
C GLN A 20 20.90 -6.57 -4.23
N SER A 21 20.71 -7.81 -4.70
CA SER A 21 19.39 -8.33 -5.08
C SER A 21 18.46 -8.55 -3.88
N LEU A 22 19.00 -8.91 -2.71
CA LEU A 22 18.23 -8.99 -1.46
C LEU A 22 17.88 -7.62 -0.88
N ALA A 23 18.77 -6.64 -1.00
CA ALA A 23 18.58 -5.28 -0.47
C ALA A 23 17.60 -4.43 -1.31
N GLN A 24 17.30 -4.83 -2.55
CA GLN A 24 16.38 -4.12 -3.44
C GLN A 24 14.89 -4.30 -3.13
N ARG A 25 14.52 -5.04 -2.07
CA ARG A 25 13.20 -4.86 -1.46
C ARG A 25 13.18 -3.56 -0.65
N ALA A 26 13.28 -2.44 -1.36
CA ALA A 26 12.76 -1.20 -0.83
C ALA A 26 11.32 -1.49 -0.36
N PRO A 27 10.91 -1.10 0.86
CA PRO A 27 9.54 -1.25 1.26
C PRO A 27 8.69 -0.57 0.19
N ALA A 28 7.87 -1.37 -0.50
CA ALA A 28 6.85 -0.87 -1.39
C ALA A 28 6.15 0.27 -0.64
N VAL A 29 6.13 1.45 -1.26
CA VAL A 29 5.52 2.72 -0.82
C VAL A 29 4.80 2.64 0.53
N PRO A 30 5.14 3.48 1.53
CA PRO A 30 4.51 3.40 2.84
C PRO A 30 2.99 3.38 2.69
N ASP A 31 2.40 2.31 3.21
CA ASP A 31 0.97 2.10 3.15
C ASP A 31 0.25 3.31 3.77
N LYS A 32 -0.69 3.92 3.02
CA LYS A 32 -1.49 5.03 3.56
C LYS A 32 -2.36 4.51 4.71
N CYS A 33 -2.04 4.93 5.93
CA CYS A 33 -2.82 4.65 7.14
C CYS A 33 -3.63 5.86 7.60
N CYS A 34 -4.76 5.58 8.29
CA CYS A 34 -5.63 6.59 8.86
C CYS A 34 -5.52 6.61 10.38
N PHE A 35 -5.28 7.79 10.95
CA PHE A 35 -5.27 8.03 12.40
C PHE A 35 -6.42 8.95 12.85
N ASN A 36 -6.97 9.73 11.91
CA ASN A 36 -8.10 10.62 12.15
C ASN A 36 -9.29 10.17 11.30
N PHE A 37 -10.45 10.03 11.94
CA PHE A 37 -11.63 9.43 11.32
C PHE A 37 -12.76 10.43 11.18
N HIS A 38 -13.30 10.51 9.97
CA HIS A 38 -14.52 11.26 9.73
C HIS A 38 -15.74 10.46 10.20
N THR A 39 -16.56 11.08 11.05
CA THR A 39 -17.73 10.44 11.65
C THR A 39 -19.01 10.68 10.87
N ARG A 40 -19.08 11.77 10.09
CA ARG A 40 -20.28 12.13 9.32
C ARG A 40 -20.34 11.33 8.02
N ARG A 41 -21.57 11.00 7.61
CA ARG A 41 -21.81 10.31 6.35
C ARG A 41 -21.52 11.23 5.17
N ILE A 42 -20.73 10.73 4.23
CA ILE A 42 -20.41 11.44 2.99
C ILE A 42 -21.60 11.29 2.03
N LYS A 43 -22.01 12.39 1.39
CA LYS A 43 -23.02 12.34 0.32
C LYS A 43 -22.48 11.52 -0.85
N MET A 44 -23.24 10.54 -1.30
CA MET A 44 -22.77 9.55 -2.28
C MET A 44 -22.41 10.18 -3.62
N ASP A 45 -23.13 11.22 -4.04
CA ASP A 45 -22.87 11.96 -5.29
C ASP A 45 -21.53 12.69 -5.29
N ASN A 46 -20.89 12.86 -4.13
CA ASN A 46 -19.59 13.49 -4.01
C ASN A 46 -18.44 12.49 -4.08
N ILE A 47 -18.70 11.19 -4.04
CA ILE A 47 -17.68 10.14 -4.02
C ILE A 47 -17.30 9.78 -5.46
N VAL A 48 -16.00 9.74 -5.75
CA VAL A 48 -15.48 9.31 -7.05
C VAL A 48 -14.80 7.94 -6.97
N ALA A 49 -14.24 7.59 -5.81
CA ALA A 49 -13.61 6.29 -5.58
C ALA A 49 -13.54 5.96 -4.09
N CYS A 50 -13.35 4.69 -3.77
CA CYS A 50 -13.00 4.26 -2.42
C CYS A 50 -12.03 3.08 -2.46
N TYR A 51 -11.12 3.05 -1.48
CA TYR A 51 -10.15 1.97 -1.31
C TYR A 51 -9.90 1.70 0.17
N ALA A 52 -9.55 0.47 0.50
CA ALA A 52 -9.20 0.08 1.86
C ALA A 52 -7.75 0.48 2.18
N THR A 53 -7.48 0.84 3.44
CA THR A 53 -6.10 0.97 3.92
C THR A 53 -5.43 -0.40 4.00
N SER A 54 -4.09 -0.40 4.03
CA SER A 54 -3.32 -1.63 4.17
C SER A 54 -3.70 -2.44 5.41
N PRO A 55 -3.65 -3.78 5.33
CA PRO A 55 -3.79 -4.63 6.50
C PRO A 55 -2.70 -4.43 7.57
N GLN A 56 -1.58 -3.80 7.22
CA GLN A 56 -0.50 -3.48 8.16
C GLN A 56 -0.81 -2.26 9.03
N CYS A 57 -1.83 -1.48 8.69
CA CYS A 57 -2.23 -0.32 9.48
C CYS A 57 -2.84 -0.75 10.82
N PRO A 58 -2.58 -0.01 11.92
CA PRO A 58 -3.12 -0.33 13.25
C PRO A 58 -4.64 -0.23 13.32
N HIS A 59 -5.24 0.57 12.44
CA HIS A 59 -6.68 0.77 12.36
C HIS A 59 -7.21 0.40 10.96
N ARG A 60 -8.29 -0.37 10.93
CA ARG A 60 -8.98 -0.72 9.68
C ARG A 60 -9.82 0.45 9.19
N ALA A 61 -9.49 0.97 8.02
CA ALA A 61 -10.15 2.14 7.46
C ALA A 61 -10.48 1.97 5.98
N VAL A 62 -11.45 2.77 5.53
CA VAL A 62 -11.77 2.97 4.12
C VAL A 62 -11.56 4.45 3.81
N ILE A 63 -10.78 4.73 2.78
CA ILE A 63 -10.52 6.07 2.29
C ILE A 63 -11.47 6.33 1.11
N PHE A 64 -12.29 7.37 1.24
CA PHE A 64 -13.13 7.87 0.17
C PHE A 64 -12.46 9.05 -0.53
N LYS A 65 -12.25 8.95 -1.84
CA LYS A 65 -11.87 10.08 -2.68
C LYS A 65 -13.15 10.78 -3.13
N VAL A 66 -13.23 12.08 -2.87
CA VAL A 66 -14.38 12.91 -3.27
C VAL A 66 -14.05 13.80 -4.46
N LYS A 67 -15.08 14.32 -5.15
CA LYS A 67 -14.97 15.11 -6.39
C LYS A 67 -14.02 16.31 -6.30
N ASN A 68 -13.89 16.93 -5.13
CA ASN A 68 -12.96 18.03 -4.90
C ASN A 68 -11.50 17.59 -4.67
N GLY A 69 -11.19 16.32 -4.92
CA GLY A 69 -9.85 15.74 -4.79
C GLY A 69 -9.46 15.34 -3.36
N LYS A 70 -10.27 15.68 -2.34
CA LYS A 70 -9.97 15.32 -0.95
C LYS A 70 -10.14 13.83 -0.70
N GLU A 71 -9.30 13.31 0.19
CA GLU A 71 -9.39 11.96 0.71
C GLU A 71 -9.92 12.00 2.14
N ILE A 72 -10.94 11.20 2.42
CA ILE A 72 -11.61 11.18 3.72
C ILE A 72 -11.48 9.78 4.31
N CYS A 73 -10.74 9.70 5.43
CA CYS A 73 -10.61 8.50 6.24
C CYS A 73 -11.90 8.21 7.00
N THR A 74 -12.39 6.97 6.91
CA THR A 74 -13.59 6.52 7.62
C THR A 74 -13.39 5.15 8.26
N PRO A 75 -13.99 4.87 9.41
CA PRO A 75 -13.89 3.54 10.04
C PRO A 75 -14.59 2.48 9.18
N ALA A 76 -13.92 1.34 8.96
CA ALA A 76 -14.44 0.28 8.10
C ALA A 76 -15.68 -0.46 8.67
N ASP A 77 -15.94 -0.32 9.97
CA ASP A 77 -17.04 -0.98 10.68
C ASP A 77 -18.41 -0.32 10.46
N ARG A 78 -18.45 0.93 9.99
CA ARG A 78 -19.68 1.71 9.82
C ARG A 78 -20.58 1.08 8.75
N MET A 79 -21.86 0.90 9.10
CA MET A 79 -22.86 0.31 8.20
C MET A 79 -22.98 1.03 6.85
N TRP A 80 -22.91 2.36 6.83
CA TRP A 80 -23.00 3.12 5.57
C TRP A 80 -21.74 2.97 4.70
N VAL A 81 -20.56 2.78 5.31
CA VAL A 81 -19.30 2.54 4.60
C VAL A 81 -19.37 1.21 3.87
N LYS A 82 -19.81 0.15 4.56
CA LYS A 82 -20.01 -1.18 3.95
C LYS A 82 -20.98 -1.15 2.75
N ARG A 83 -22.08 -0.39 2.86
CA ARG A 83 -23.02 -0.21 1.73
C ARG A 83 -22.38 0.52 0.55
N TYR A 84 -21.50 1.50 0.81
CA TYR A 84 -20.84 2.24 -0.26
C TYR A 84 -19.79 1.39 -0.97
N GLN A 85 -19.08 0.55 -0.23
CA GLN A 85 -18.14 -0.42 -0.80
C GLN A 85 -18.80 -1.45 -1.74
N GLN A 86 -20.11 -1.69 -1.61
CA GLN A 86 -20.86 -2.53 -2.55
C GLN A 86 -21.22 -1.79 -3.84
N ARG A 87 -21.36 -0.46 -3.78
CA ARG A 87 -21.75 0.39 -4.91
C ARG A 87 -20.57 0.86 -5.73
N PHE A 88 -19.53 1.30 -5.05
CA PHE A 88 -18.25 1.62 -5.66
C PHE A 88 -17.45 0.33 -5.58
N GLN A 89 -17.19 -0.31 -6.72
CA GLN A 89 -16.28 -1.46 -6.76
C GLN A 89 -14.98 -1.03 -6.08
N VAL A 90 -14.80 -1.44 -4.83
CA VAL A 90 -13.58 -1.13 -4.09
C VAL A 90 -12.51 -1.83 -4.90
N SER A 91 -11.66 -1.06 -5.58
CA SER A 91 -10.37 -1.61 -6.01
C SER A 91 -9.65 -1.97 -4.73
N SER A 92 -9.80 -3.22 -4.30
CA SER A 92 -8.92 -3.86 -3.35
C SER A 92 -7.53 -3.54 -3.83
N TYR A 93 -6.77 -2.82 -2.99
CA TYR A 93 -5.38 -2.43 -3.18
C TYR A 93 -4.79 -3.22 -4.35
N SER A 94 -4.83 -2.64 -5.55
CA SER A 94 -4.14 -3.25 -6.68
C SER A 94 -2.71 -3.14 -6.26
N ILE A 95 -2.19 -4.21 -5.65
CA ILE A 95 -0.78 -4.43 -5.42
C ILE A 95 -0.17 -4.10 -6.78
N PRO A 96 0.56 -2.98 -6.95
CA PRO A 96 1.28 -2.80 -8.18
C PRO A 96 2.29 -3.95 -8.21
N SER A 97 2.13 -4.85 -9.18
CA SER A 97 3.21 -5.75 -9.59
C SER A 97 4.42 -4.92 -10.01
#